data_AF-A0A382WY30-F1
#
_entry.id   AF-A0A382WY30-F1
#
_cell.length_a   1.000
_cell.length_b   1.000
_cell.length_c   1.000
_cell.angle_alpha   90.00
_cell.angle_beta   90.00
_cell.angle_gamma   90.00
#
_symmetry.space_group_name_H-M   'P 1'
#
loop_
_entity.id
_entity.type
_entity.pdbx_description
1 polymer ?
#
loop_
_entity_poly.entity_id
_entity_poly.type
_entity_poly.pdbx_seq_one_letter_code
_entity_poly.pdbx_strand_id
1 'polypeptide(L)'
;MDDPDIQVKMLRPQEIPTLVGDGLYDVGITGQDWVDENKADVERLLDLEYGKIKLVIAIPDSYKYKSLDDMISSYAKKKKILRISSEYLTNASKFIKKCKSYKKLYGSKDPQIVTPWLRLGTN
;
A
#
# COMPACT_ATOMS: atom_id res chain seq x y z
N MET A 1 -8.42 -8.27 32.97
CA MET A 1 -8.36 -6.86 32.55
C MET A 1 -9.58 -6.26 33.19
N ASP A 2 -9.39 -5.53 34.29
CA ASP A 2 -10.41 -5.44 35.34
C ASP A 2 -10.94 -4.00 35.49
N ASP A 3 -10.65 -3.15 34.50
CA ASP A 3 -11.21 -1.81 34.40
C ASP A 3 -12.55 -1.87 33.64
N PRO A 4 -13.69 -1.55 34.28
CA PRO A 4 -15.01 -1.61 33.65
C PRO A 4 -15.21 -0.56 32.56
N ASP A 5 -14.41 0.51 32.54
CA ASP A 5 -14.53 1.61 31.57
C ASP A 5 -13.78 1.29 30.26
N ILE A 6 -12.96 0.24 30.23
CA ILE A 6 -12.17 -0.15 29.05
C ILE A 6 -12.74 -1.42 28.42
N GLN A 7 -13.16 -1.31 27.16
CA GLN A 7 -13.57 -2.45 26.35
C GLN A 7 -12.54 -2.70 25.24
N VAL A 8 -12.09 -3.95 25.10
CA VAL A 8 -11.12 -4.35 24.07
C VAL A 8 -11.76 -5.28 23.07
N LYS A 9 -11.52 -5.02 21.78
CA LYS A 9 -11.96 -5.87 20.68
C LYS A 9 -10.80 -6.17 19.75
N MET A 10 -10.66 -7.44 19.39
CA MET A 10 -9.69 -7.88 18.40
C MET A 10 -10.25 -7.65 16.99
N LEU A 11 -9.52 -6.88 16.18
CA LEU A 11 -9.88 -6.52 14.81
C LEU A 11 -8.73 -6.86 13.87
N ARG A 12 -8.98 -6.95 12.56
CA ARG A 12 -7.87 -7.08 11.60
C ARG A 12 -7.14 -5.74 11.51
N PRO A 13 -5.79 -5.73 11.42
CA PRO A 13 -5.01 -4.48 11.40
C PRO A 13 -5.46 -3.48 10.32
N GLN A 14 -5.86 -3.99 9.15
CA GLN A 14 -6.35 -3.20 8.02
C GLN A 14 -7.66 -2.45 8.28
N GLU A 15 -8.49 -2.91 9.24
CA GLU A 15 -9.78 -2.30 9.57
C GLU A 15 -9.65 -1.22 10.64
N ILE A 16 -8.64 -1.34 11.51
CA ILE A 16 -8.46 -0.47 12.69
C ILE A 16 -8.39 1.02 12.33
N PRO A 17 -7.56 1.49 11.36
CA PRO A 17 -7.48 2.91 11.04
C PRO A 17 -8.82 3.52 10.64
N THR A 18 -9.58 2.80 9.81
CA THR A 18 -10.88 3.24 9.31
C THR A 18 -11.91 3.31 10.43
N LEU A 19 -11.99 2.28 11.27
CA LEU A 19 -12.98 2.24 12.35
C LEU A 19 -12.72 3.30 13.44
N VAL A 20 -11.45 3.65 13.68
CA VAL A 20 -11.11 4.78 14.57
C VAL A 20 -11.43 6.11 13.90
N GLY A 21 -11.08 6.29 12.62
CA GLY A 21 -11.39 7.51 11.87
C GLY A 21 -12.89 7.77 11.70
N ASP A 22 -13.70 6.70 11.64
CA ASP A 22 -15.17 6.78 11.60
C ASP A 22 -15.80 7.02 12.99
N GLY A 23 -14.99 7.07 14.07
CA GLY A 23 -15.46 7.31 15.43
C GLY A 23 -16.15 6.12 16.11
N LEU A 24 -15.96 4.90 15.58
CA LEU A 24 -16.54 3.68 16.17
C LEU A 24 -15.70 3.12 17.34
N TYR A 25 -14.43 3.50 17.43
CA TYR A 25 -13.53 3.21 18.55
C TYR A 25 -12.71 4.46 18.85
N ASP A 26 -12.43 4.69 20.13
CA ASP A 26 -11.67 5.87 20.56
C ASP A 26 -10.18 5.77 20.23
N VAL A 27 -9.60 4.57 20.34
CA VAL A 27 -8.16 4.31 20.14
C VAL A 27 -7.95 2.96 19.46
N GLY A 28 -6.94 2.87 18.59
CA GLY A 28 -6.52 1.64 17.94
C GLY A 28 -5.01 1.48 17.88
N ILE A 29 -4.53 0.23 17.93
CA ILE A 29 -3.12 -0.11 17.71
C ILE A 29 -3.01 -0.78 16.33
N THR A 30 -2.33 -0.13 15.40
CA THR A 30 -2.18 -0.63 14.03
C THR A 30 -0.88 -0.15 13.39
N GLY A 31 -0.50 -0.77 12.27
CA GLY A 31 0.68 -0.40 11.51
C GLY A 31 0.48 0.90 10.71
N GLN A 32 1.54 1.71 10.62
CA GLN A 32 1.52 2.96 9.84
C GLN A 32 1.23 2.72 8.35
N ASP A 33 1.64 1.56 7.83
CA ASP A 33 1.34 1.10 6.48
C ASP A 33 -0.16 1.01 6.22
N TRP A 34 -0.95 0.54 7.19
CA TRP A 34 -2.40 0.47 7.09
C TRP A 34 -3.09 1.84 7.21
N VAL A 35 -2.54 2.74 8.03
CA VAL A 35 -3.03 4.14 8.09
C VAL A 35 -2.84 4.80 6.73
N ASP A 36 -1.65 4.67 6.15
CA ASP A 36 -1.32 5.25 4.84
C ASP A 36 -2.12 4.60 3.69
N GLU A 37 -2.34 3.29 3.75
CA GLU A 37 -3.07 2.52 2.74
C GLU A 37 -4.55 2.90 2.68
N ASN A 38 -5.19 3.00 3.85
CA ASN A 38 -6.60 3.39 3.98
C ASN A 38 -6.81 4.90 3.83
N LYS A 39 -5.73 5.71 3.91
CA LYS A 39 -5.81 7.19 4.02
C LYS A 39 -6.74 7.61 5.17
N ALA A 40 -6.64 6.90 6.28
CA ALA A 40 -7.49 7.13 7.44
C ALA A 40 -7.21 8.52 8.04
N ASP A 41 -8.26 9.23 8.40
CA ASP A 41 -8.17 10.52 9.09
C ASP A 41 -8.05 10.27 10.60
N VAL A 42 -6.84 9.98 11.06
CA VAL A 42 -6.54 9.67 12.46
C VAL A 42 -5.26 10.37 12.91
N GLU A 43 -5.23 10.76 14.19
CA GLU A 43 -4.03 11.31 14.81
C GLU A 43 -3.13 10.18 15.34
N ARG A 44 -1.84 10.25 15.02
CA ARG A 44 -0.85 9.34 15.59
C ARG A 44 -0.43 9.83 16.98
N LEU A 45 -0.87 9.11 18.01
CA LEU A 45 -0.55 9.43 19.41
C LEU A 45 0.85 8.98 19.84
N LEU A 46 1.28 7.77 19.47
CA LEU A 46 2.52 7.16 19.97
C LEU A 46 3.14 6.18 18.96
N ASP A 47 4.48 6.16 18.87
CA ASP A 47 5.23 5.03 18.29
C ASP A 47 5.51 4.01 19.38
N LEU A 48 5.05 2.77 19.19
CA LEU A 48 5.33 1.69 20.15
C LEU A 48 6.69 1.02 19.91
N GLU A 49 7.41 1.42 18.85
CA GLU A 49 8.76 0.97 18.50
C GLU A 49 8.92 -0.53 18.19
N TYR A 50 7.83 -1.28 18.06
CA TYR A 50 7.81 -2.68 17.64
C TYR A 50 7.04 -2.89 16.34
N GLY A 51 7.10 -4.11 15.77
CA GLY A 51 6.35 -4.45 14.56
C GLY A 51 6.86 -3.74 13.30
N LYS A 52 8.16 -3.42 13.25
CA LYS A 52 8.79 -2.72 12.12
C LYS A 52 8.71 -3.56 10.85
N ILE A 53 8.17 -2.98 9.79
CA ILE A 53 8.09 -3.61 8.46
C ILE A 53 8.67 -2.69 7.38
N LYS A 54 9.01 -3.29 6.24
CA LYS A 54 9.43 -2.55 5.04
C LYS A 54 8.64 -3.08 3.84
N LEU A 55 7.85 -2.21 3.23
CA LEU A 55 7.22 -2.51 1.93
C LEU A 55 8.29 -2.49 0.84
N VAL A 56 8.32 -3.56 0.04
CA VAL A 56 9.32 -3.76 -1.02
C VAL A 56 8.66 -4.19 -2.32
N ILE A 57 9.31 -3.88 -3.44
CA ILE A 57 8.99 -4.50 -4.72
C ILE A 57 9.82 -5.76 -4.85
N ALA A 58 9.15 -6.89 -5.03
CA ALA A 58 9.77 -8.17 -5.38
C ALA A 58 9.57 -8.45 -6.87
N ILE A 59 10.62 -8.90 -7.54
CA ILE A 59 10.60 -9.36 -8.92
C ILE A 59 11.21 -10.77 -8.99
N PRO A 60 10.81 -11.62 -9.94
CA PRO A 60 11.42 -12.94 -10.09
C PRO A 60 12.92 -12.86 -10.37
N ASP A 61 13.73 -13.76 -9.80
CA ASP A 61 15.19 -13.78 -10.02
C ASP A 61 15.58 -14.00 -11.50
N SER A 62 14.69 -14.64 -12.27
CA SER A 62 14.89 -14.81 -13.71
C SER A 62 14.85 -13.50 -14.50
N TYR A 63 14.35 -12.41 -13.89
CA TYR A 63 14.23 -11.11 -14.54
C TYR A 63 15.54 -10.33 -14.41
N LYS A 64 16.23 -10.14 -15.54
CA LYS A 64 17.50 -9.43 -15.61
C LYS A 64 17.33 -7.91 -15.80
N TYR A 65 16.65 -7.25 -14.87
CA TYR A 65 16.53 -5.78 -14.86
C TYR A 65 17.46 -5.17 -13.81
N LYS A 66 18.10 -4.05 -14.16
CA LYS A 66 19.02 -3.35 -13.23
C LYS A 66 18.28 -2.50 -12.21
N SER A 67 17.05 -2.10 -12.52
CA SER A 67 16.18 -1.30 -11.67
C SER A 67 14.72 -1.45 -12.08
N LEU A 68 13.83 -1.00 -11.20
CA LEU A 68 12.39 -0.92 -11.51
C LEU A 68 12.12 0.02 -12.69
N ASP A 69 12.83 1.16 -12.78
CA ASP A 69 12.69 2.10 -13.89
C ASP A 69 13.05 1.47 -15.24
N ASP A 70 14.10 0.63 -15.27
CA ASP A 70 14.52 -0.14 -16.45
C ASP A 70 13.45 -1.17 -16.85
N MET A 71 12.91 -1.90 -15.87
CA MET A 71 11.81 -2.84 -16.11
C MET A 71 10.59 -2.15 -16.72
N ILE A 72 10.13 -1.04 -16.13
CA ILE A 72 8.98 -0.26 -16.62
C ILE A 72 9.22 0.20 -18.07
N SER A 73 10.42 0.71 -18.36
CA SER A 73 10.79 1.18 -19.69
C SER A 73 10.81 0.03 -20.71
N SER A 74 11.32 -1.15 -20.33
CA SER A 74 11.38 -2.33 -21.19
C SER A 74 9.98 -2.85 -21.53
N TYR A 75 9.07 -2.90 -20.55
CA TYR A 75 7.67 -3.29 -20.77
C TYR A 75 6.95 -2.32 -21.70
N ALA A 76 7.11 -1.01 -21.48
CA ALA A 76 6.53 0.02 -22.35
C ALA A 76 7.03 -0.07 -23.80
N LYS A 77 8.35 -0.26 -24.02
CA LYS A 77 8.93 -0.46 -25.36
C LYS A 77 8.36 -1.69 -26.07
N LYS A 78 8.10 -2.76 -25.33
CA LYS A 78 7.47 -3.99 -25.83
C LYS A 78 5.95 -3.87 -26.00
N LYS A 79 5.37 -2.70 -25.74
CA LYS A 79 3.92 -2.45 -25.70
C LYS A 79 3.17 -3.45 -24.81
N LYS A 80 3.80 -3.82 -23.67
CA LYS A 80 3.22 -4.70 -22.66
C LYS A 80 2.91 -3.90 -21.40
N ILE A 81 1.76 -4.18 -20.81
CA ILE A 81 1.37 -3.62 -19.51
C ILE A 81 2.13 -4.36 -18.41
N LEU A 82 2.85 -3.61 -17.57
CA LEU A 82 3.44 -4.15 -16.35
C LEU A 82 2.33 -4.31 -15.30
N ARG A 83 2.06 -5.56 -14.91
CA ARG A 83 1.08 -5.91 -13.89
C ARG A 83 1.76 -6.01 -12.53
N ILE A 84 1.22 -5.34 -11.53
CA ILE A 84 1.70 -5.36 -10.15
C ILE A 84 0.68 -6.10 -9.28
N SER A 85 1.12 -7.11 -8.52
CA SER A 85 0.25 -7.81 -7.57
C SER A 85 0.53 -7.29 -6.16
N SER A 86 -0.47 -6.76 -5.47
CA SER A 86 -0.30 -6.25 -4.10
C SER A 86 -1.64 -6.09 -3.40
N GLU A 87 -1.67 -6.30 -2.08
CA GLU A 87 -2.78 -5.92 -1.21
C GLU A 87 -2.74 -4.42 -0.85
N TYR A 88 -1.60 -3.76 -1.06
CA TYR A 88 -1.40 -2.34 -0.82
C TYR A 88 -1.66 -1.52 -2.09
N LEU A 89 -2.93 -1.39 -2.48
CA LEU A 89 -3.36 -0.75 -3.72
C LEU A 89 -2.95 0.72 -3.80
N THR A 90 -3.22 1.49 -2.74
CA THR A 90 -2.90 2.91 -2.63
C THR A 90 -1.40 3.12 -2.57
N ASN A 91 -0.71 2.43 -1.68
CA ASN A 91 0.72 2.61 -1.47
C ASN A 91 1.53 2.13 -2.68
N ALA A 92 1.18 0.99 -3.30
CA ALA A 92 1.82 0.53 -4.52
C ALA A 92 1.57 1.50 -5.68
N SER A 93 0.35 2.00 -5.87
CA SER A 93 0.05 2.99 -6.91
C SER A 93 0.88 4.26 -6.72
N LYS A 94 0.90 4.81 -5.49
CA LYS A 94 1.68 5.99 -5.13
C LYS A 94 3.18 5.78 -5.35
N PHE A 95 3.70 4.61 -5.01
CA PHE A 95 5.11 4.27 -5.20
C PHE A 95 5.49 4.21 -6.68
N ILE A 96 4.72 3.50 -7.49
CA ILE A 96 4.99 3.31 -8.93
C ILE A 96 4.87 4.64 -9.68
N LYS A 97 3.89 5.49 -9.35
CA LYS A 97 3.75 6.83 -9.95
C LYS A 97 4.94 7.75 -9.67
N LYS A 98 5.71 7.49 -8.60
CA LYS A 98 6.94 8.24 -8.28
C LYS A 98 8.15 7.79 -9.11
N CYS A 99 8.13 6.62 -9.74
CA CYS A 99 9.21 6.16 -10.60
C CYS A 99 9.40 7.11 -11.79
N LYS A 100 10.65 7.44 -12.12
CA LYS A 100 10.98 8.44 -13.14
C LYS A 100 10.48 8.02 -14.52
N SER A 101 10.70 6.77 -14.89
CA SER A 101 10.26 6.21 -16.17
C SER A 101 8.75 6.13 -16.25
N TYR A 102 8.07 5.73 -15.17
CA TYR A 102 6.61 5.67 -15.13
C TYR A 102 5.98 7.05 -15.33
N LYS A 103 6.44 8.05 -14.56
CA LYS A 103 5.97 9.43 -14.68
C LYS A 103 6.20 9.99 -16.08
N LYS A 104 7.34 9.67 -16.72
CA LYS A 104 7.65 10.09 -18.09
C LYS A 104 6.75 9.44 -19.14
N LEU A 105 6.38 8.17 -18.95
CA LEU A 105 5.63 7.38 -19.94
C LEU A 105 4.11 7.53 -19.80
N TYR A 106 3.61 7.58 -18.57
CA TYR A 106 2.18 7.48 -18.26
C TYR A 106 1.64 8.68 -17.44
N GLY A 107 2.49 9.62 -17.03
CA GLY A 107 2.08 10.80 -16.27
C GLY A 107 1.46 10.45 -14.92
N SER A 108 0.18 10.81 -14.73
CA SER A 108 -0.59 10.56 -13.52
C SER A 108 -1.49 9.32 -13.58
N LYS A 109 -1.50 8.59 -14.70
CA LYS A 109 -2.35 7.41 -14.90
C LYS A 109 -2.09 6.33 -13.85
N ASP A 110 -3.16 5.69 -13.41
CA ASP A 110 -3.07 4.61 -12.43
C ASP A 110 -2.41 3.36 -13.02
N PRO A 111 -1.38 2.81 -12.36
CA PRO A 111 -0.73 1.58 -12.80
C PRO A 111 -1.67 0.39 -12.68
N GLN A 112 -1.45 -0.61 -13.52
CA GLN A 112 -2.20 -1.87 -13.46
C GLN A 112 -1.83 -2.66 -12.20
N ILE A 113 -2.69 -2.60 -11.18
CA ILE A 113 -2.56 -3.37 -9.93
C ILE A 113 -3.65 -4.44 -9.89
N VAL A 114 -3.28 -5.66 -9.51
CA VAL A 114 -4.16 -6.82 -9.46
C VAL A 114 -4.18 -7.45 -8.06
N THR A 115 -5.37 -7.85 -7.65
CA THR A 115 -5.67 -8.74 -6.52
C THR A 115 -6.59 -9.85 -7.03
N PRO A 116 -6.84 -10.94 -6.28
CA PRO A 116 -7.73 -12.00 -6.74
C PRO A 116 -9.17 -11.54 -7.03
N TRP A 117 -9.62 -10.46 -6.40
CA TRP A 117 -10.98 -9.92 -6.49
C TRP A 117 -11.09 -8.57 -7.21
N LEU A 118 -9.99 -7.86 -7.44
CA LEU A 118 -10.00 -6.51 -8.02
C LEU A 118 -8.82 -6.27 -8.96
N ARG A 119 -9.10 -5.62 -10.09
CA ARG A 119 -8.10 -5.09 -11.00
C ARG A 119 -8.29 -3.57 -11.15
N LEU A 120 -7.25 -2.81 -10.86
CA LEU A 120 -7.19 -1.35 -10.99
C LEU A 120 -6.16 -0.97 -12.05
N GLY A 121 -6.31 0.20 -12.69
CA GLY A 121 -5.32 0.80 -13.60
C GLY A 121 -5.86 1.19 -14.97
N THR A 122 -5.26 2.20 -15.59
CA THR A 122 -5.67 2.82 -16.87
C THR A 122 -4.49 3.10 -17.82
N ASN A 123 -3.33 2.50 -17.53
CA ASN A 123 -2.06 2.76 -18.21
C ASN A 123 -1.78 1.88 -19.43
#